data_AF-S4PE88-F1
#
_entry.id   AF-S4PE88-F1
#
_cell.length_a   1.000
_cell.length_b   1.000
_cell.length_c   1.000
_cell.angle_alpha   90.00
_cell.angle_beta   90.00
_cell.angle_gamma   90.00
#
_symmetry.space_group_name_H-M   'P 1'
#
loop_
_entity.id
_entity.type
_entity.pdbx_description
1 polymer ?
#
loop_
_entity_poly.entity_id
_entity_poly.type
_entity_poly.pdbx_seq_one_letter_code
_entity_poly.pdbx_strand_id
1 'polypeptide(L)'
;MATNAARYRMVAGKNVSLLEFGLRRAQGPDGGLSASKYSYIGGFDGTSNVLAGKMFHIPVKGTHAHSFVTSFSTLDDLHTVILRHAETQKQCNLLELAVDWRRQLSAVIDVSPEEASDGELAALISYAQAFPSGFLALVDTYDVKRSGLLNFCAVALALNDCGYKAVGIRIDSGDLAYLSVLARDTFHQVAE
;
A
#
# COMPACT_ATOMS: atom_id res chain seq x y z
N MET A 1 2.61 -11.95 -24.90
CA MET A 1 3.00 -11.27 -23.65
C MET A 1 4.09 -10.23 -23.87
N ALA A 2 5.31 -10.61 -24.26
CA ALA A 2 6.43 -9.68 -24.40
C ALA A 2 6.14 -8.46 -25.31
N THR A 3 5.57 -8.67 -26.50
CA THR A 3 5.23 -7.56 -27.41
C THR A 3 4.21 -6.59 -26.79
N ASN A 4 3.26 -7.08 -26.00
CA ASN A 4 2.28 -6.21 -25.34
C ASN A 4 2.92 -5.43 -24.19
N ALA A 5 3.78 -6.08 -23.41
CA ALA A 5 4.56 -5.41 -22.37
C ALA A 5 5.45 -4.30 -22.94
N ALA A 6 6.08 -4.52 -24.10
CA ALA A 6 6.85 -3.49 -24.80
C ALA A 6 5.99 -2.29 -25.21
N ARG A 7 4.76 -2.52 -25.68
CA ARG A 7 3.81 -1.44 -25.99
C ARG A 7 3.45 -0.62 -24.75
N TYR A 8 3.20 -1.25 -23.61
CA TYR A 8 2.97 -0.53 -22.35
C TYR A 8 4.19 0.29 -21.93
N ARG A 9 5.40 -0.27 -22.02
CA ARG A 9 6.65 0.46 -21.74
C ARG A 9 6.81 1.68 -22.64
N MET A 10 6.50 1.56 -23.93
CA MET A 10 6.59 2.69 -24.86
C MET A 10 5.67 3.85 -24.47
N VAL A 11 4.46 3.54 -23.98
CA VAL A 11 3.48 4.55 -23.54
C VAL A 11 3.84 5.14 -22.18
N ALA A 12 4.23 4.31 -21.20
CA ALA A 12 4.56 4.75 -19.85
C ALA A 12 5.90 5.51 -19.75
N GLY A 13 6.78 5.33 -20.73
CA GLY A 13 8.13 5.90 -20.71
C GLY A 13 9.08 5.15 -19.78
N LYS A 14 10.32 5.65 -19.64
CA LYS A 14 11.39 4.97 -18.89
C LYS A 14 11.39 5.25 -17.38
N ASN A 15 10.70 6.31 -16.96
CA ASN A 15 10.77 6.81 -15.59
C ASN A 15 9.67 6.25 -14.69
N VAL A 16 8.69 5.54 -15.25
CA VAL A 16 7.59 4.93 -14.52
C VAL A 16 7.91 3.46 -14.27
N SER A 17 7.79 3.01 -13.03
CA SER A 17 7.94 1.59 -12.69
C SER A 17 6.69 0.82 -13.11
N LEU A 18 6.87 -0.23 -13.90
CA LEU A 18 5.81 -1.10 -14.39
C LEU A 18 5.89 -2.48 -13.72
N LEU A 19 4.83 -2.89 -13.05
CA LEU A 19 4.77 -4.17 -12.33
C LEU A 19 3.70 -5.10 -12.91
N GLU A 20 4.01 -6.38 -13.02
CA GLU A 20 3.11 -7.40 -13.56
C GLU A 20 2.36 -8.12 -12.43
N PHE A 21 1.04 -7.91 -12.34
CA PHE A 21 0.14 -8.50 -11.33
C PHE A 21 -1.02 -9.32 -11.94
N GLY A 22 -0.79 -9.94 -13.10
CA GLY A 22 -1.75 -10.72 -13.87
C GLY A 22 -1.92 -12.17 -13.41
N LEU A 23 -1.19 -12.63 -12.39
CA LEU A 23 -1.18 -14.03 -11.94
C LEU A 23 -2.59 -14.58 -11.68
N ARG A 24 -3.48 -13.77 -11.10
CA ARG A 24 -4.86 -14.15 -10.76
C ARG A 24 -5.75 -14.54 -11.96
N ARG A 25 -5.33 -14.25 -13.19
CA ARG A 25 -6.05 -14.54 -14.44
C ARG A 25 -5.18 -15.30 -15.44
N ALA A 26 -4.01 -15.78 -15.01
CA ALA A 26 -3.11 -16.49 -15.90
C ALA A 26 -3.67 -17.88 -16.29
N GLN A 27 -3.45 -18.28 -17.54
CA GLN A 27 -4.10 -19.46 -18.10
C GLN A 27 -3.28 -20.73 -17.88
N GLY A 28 -3.86 -21.73 -17.23
CA GLY A 28 -3.24 -23.03 -17.01
C GLY A 28 -2.10 -23.01 -15.97
N PRO A 29 -1.46 -24.16 -15.72
CA PRO A 29 -0.47 -24.32 -14.64
C PRO A 29 0.78 -23.46 -14.84
N ASP A 30 1.27 -23.33 -16.08
CA ASP A 30 2.49 -22.58 -16.41
C ASP A 30 2.23 -21.16 -16.95
N GLY A 31 0.96 -20.79 -17.11
CA GLY A 31 0.58 -19.50 -17.68
C GLY A 31 1.08 -18.33 -16.84
N GLY A 32 1.01 -18.45 -15.51
CA GLY A 32 1.50 -17.43 -14.59
C GLY A 32 3.00 -17.20 -14.73
N LEU A 33 3.77 -18.30 -14.73
CA LEU A 33 5.23 -18.24 -14.85
C LEU A 33 5.67 -17.64 -16.20
N SER A 34 5.05 -18.10 -17.29
CA SER A 34 5.33 -17.60 -18.63
C SER A 34 4.94 -16.13 -18.79
N ALA A 35 3.77 -15.74 -18.28
CA ALA A 35 3.30 -14.36 -18.32
C ALA A 35 4.28 -13.42 -17.61
N SER A 36 4.67 -13.73 -16.37
CA SER A 36 5.62 -12.92 -15.60
C SER A 36 6.98 -12.81 -16.30
N LYS A 37 7.52 -13.94 -16.79
CA LYS A 37 8.80 -13.96 -17.52
C LYS A 37 8.76 -13.06 -18.76
N TYR A 38 7.76 -13.23 -19.61
CA TYR A 38 7.71 -12.49 -20.87
C TYR A 38 7.31 -11.03 -20.68
N SER A 39 6.53 -10.68 -19.65
CA SER A 39 6.26 -9.28 -19.31
C SER A 39 7.54 -8.56 -18.88
N TYR A 40 8.37 -9.20 -18.05
CA TYR A 40 9.66 -8.66 -17.65
C TYR A 40 10.60 -8.45 -18.85
N ILE A 41 10.74 -9.45 -19.74
CA ILE A 41 11.51 -9.32 -20.99
C ILE A 41 10.98 -8.18 -21.87
N GLY A 42 9.67 -7.97 -21.88
CA GLY A 42 9.04 -6.87 -22.63
C GLY A 42 9.27 -5.48 -22.02
N GLY A 43 9.89 -5.38 -20.84
CA GLY A 43 10.29 -4.12 -20.24
C GLY A 43 9.52 -3.72 -18.97
N PHE A 44 8.80 -4.66 -18.33
CA PHE A 44 8.30 -4.45 -16.96
C PHE A 44 9.44 -4.63 -15.95
N ASP A 45 9.35 -3.97 -14.79
CA ASP A 45 10.41 -3.89 -13.78
C ASP A 45 10.29 -4.95 -12.67
N GLY A 46 9.14 -5.63 -12.58
CA GLY A 46 8.94 -6.68 -11.58
C GLY A 46 7.58 -7.39 -11.70
N THR A 47 7.35 -8.36 -10.82
CA THR A 47 6.13 -9.17 -10.79
C THR A 47 5.71 -9.53 -9.37
N SER A 48 4.44 -9.89 -9.16
CA SER A 48 3.99 -10.54 -7.92
C SER A 48 4.32 -12.04 -7.86
N ASN A 49 4.77 -12.64 -8.96
CA ASN A 49 4.97 -14.08 -9.06
C ASN A 49 6.30 -14.52 -8.42
N VAL A 50 6.23 -15.07 -7.21
CA VAL A 50 7.38 -15.57 -6.45
C VAL A 50 8.13 -16.69 -7.15
N LEU A 51 7.45 -17.54 -7.95
CA LEU A 51 8.08 -18.61 -8.70
C LEU A 51 8.96 -18.05 -9.82
N ALA A 52 8.49 -17.00 -10.50
CA ALA A 52 9.27 -16.29 -11.50
C ALA A 52 10.49 -15.61 -10.88
N GLY A 53 10.34 -15.03 -9.68
CA GLY A 53 11.47 -14.52 -8.90
C GLY A 53 12.50 -15.61 -8.57
N LYS A 54 12.06 -16.76 -8.08
CA LYS A 54 12.92 -17.91 -7.76
C LYS A 54 13.69 -18.42 -8.98
N MET A 55 13.00 -18.66 -10.10
CA MET A 55 13.57 -19.33 -11.27
C MET A 55 14.37 -18.40 -12.19
N PHE A 56 13.93 -17.15 -12.33
CA PHE A 56 14.48 -16.21 -13.33
C PHE A 56 15.07 -14.94 -12.71
N HIS A 57 15.08 -14.84 -11.38
CA HIS A 57 15.65 -13.71 -10.63
C HIS A 57 14.99 -12.38 -10.99
N ILE A 58 13.71 -12.45 -11.35
CA ILE A 58 12.87 -11.28 -11.62
C ILE A 58 12.53 -10.60 -10.29
N PRO A 59 12.67 -9.26 -10.16
CA PRO A 59 12.30 -8.55 -8.95
C PRO A 59 10.85 -8.81 -8.55
N VAL A 60 10.65 -9.27 -7.32
CA VAL A 60 9.32 -9.53 -6.77
C VAL A 60 8.82 -8.29 -6.02
N LYS A 61 7.61 -7.84 -6.34
CA LYS A 61 6.93 -6.72 -5.69
C LYS A 61 5.49 -7.10 -5.40
N GLY A 62 4.94 -6.57 -4.31
CA GLY A 62 3.56 -6.82 -3.92
C GLY A 62 3.21 -6.02 -2.67
N THR A 63 1.91 -5.87 -2.43
CA THR A 63 1.34 -5.23 -1.24
C THR A 63 0.30 -6.18 -0.64
N HIS A 64 -0.40 -5.75 0.40
CA HIS A 64 -1.58 -6.48 0.87
C HIS A 64 -2.78 -6.37 -0.09
N ALA A 65 -3.78 -7.24 0.12
CA ALA A 65 -4.99 -7.33 -0.70
C ALA A 65 -6.21 -6.71 0.02
N HIS A 66 -7.29 -6.45 -0.72
CA HIS A 66 -8.57 -6.01 -0.12
C HIS A 66 -9.07 -7.01 0.93
N SER A 67 -8.93 -8.32 0.66
CA SER A 67 -9.36 -9.37 1.60
C SER A 67 -8.68 -9.30 2.96
N PHE A 68 -7.46 -8.77 3.02
CA PHE A 68 -6.75 -8.53 4.27
C PHE A 68 -7.31 -7.32 5.01
N VAL A 69 -7.72 -6.25 4.32
CA VAL A 69 -8.35 -5.10 4.96
C VAL A 69 -9.73 -5.48 5.50
N THR A 70 -10.53 -6.19 4.70
CA THR A 70 -11.90 -6.59 5.08
C THR A 70 -11.96 -7.69 6.12
N SER A 71 -10.84 -8.32 6.51
CA SER A 71 -10.82 -9.29 7.60
C SER A 71 -10.81 -8.65 8.99
N PHE A 72 -10.62 -7.32 9.07
CA PHE A 72 -10.66 -6.56 10.31
C PHE A 72 -11.99 -5.82 10.38
N SER A 73 -12.64 -5.88 11.54
CA SER A 73 -13.89 -5.21 11.84
C SER A 73 -13.68 -4.03 12.78
N THR A 74 -12.82 -4.19 13.79
CA THR A 74 -12.57 -3.16 14.81
C THR A 74 -11.09 -3.10 15.21
N LEU A 75 -10.74 -2.13 16.05
CA LEU A 75 -9.39 -2.01 16.62
C LEU A 75 -9.03 -3.18 17.56
N ASP A 76 -10.02 -3.90 18.07
CA ASP A 76 -9.81 -5.03 18.99
C ASP A 76 -9.24 -6.28 18.29
N ASP A 77 -9.31 -6.32 16.95
CA ASP A 77 -8.72 -7.39 16.14
C ASP A 77 -7.18 -7.34 16.13
N LEU A 78 -6.56 -6.28 16.69
CA LEU A 78 -5.12 -6.15 16.83
C LEU A 78 -4.58 -6.97 18.01
N HIS A 79 -3.84 -8.04 17.69
CA HIS A 79 -3.16 -8.85 18.71
C HIS A 79 -1.88 -8.22 19.30
N THR A 80 -1.24 -7.33 18.56
CA THR A 80 -0.02 -6.66 19.00
C THR A 80 -0.10 -5.20 18.57
N VAL A 81 0.36 -4.31 19.45
CA VAL A 81 0.34 -2.85 19.21
C VAL A 81 1.74 -2.23 19.29
N ILE A 82 2.71 -3.00 19.77
CA ILE A 82 4.07 -2.52 20.06
C ILE A 82 4.97 -2.72 18.84
N LEU A 83 5.58 -1.62 18.40
CA LEU A 83 6.65 -1.58 17.41
C LEU A 83 7.95 -1.14 18.09
N ARG A 84 9.10 -1.66 17.65
CA ARG A 84 10.40 -1.16 18.13
C ARG A 84 10.83 0.01 17.28
N HIS A 85 11.21 1.11 17.90
CA HIS A 85 11.76 2.26 17.19
C HIS A 85 13.02 1.86 16.40
N ALA A 86 13.13 2.32 15.15
CA ALA A 86 14.21 1.94 14.24
C ALA A 86 15.62 2.19 14.83
N GLU A 87 15.86 3.40 15.34
CA GLU A 87 17.15 3.81 15.90
C GLU A 87 17.32 3.47 17.39
N THR A 88 16.38 3.88 18.24
CA THR A 88 16.53 3.80 19.71
C THR A 88 16.17 2.44 20.30
N GLN A 89 15.54 1.54 19.51
CA GLN A 89 15.02 0.24 19.97
C GLN A 89 13.99 0.32 21.12
N LYS A 90 13.51 1.53 21.46
CA LYS A 90 12.45 1.76 22.43
C LYS A 90 11.14 1.19 21.89
N GLN A 91 10.28 0.73 22.80
CA GLN A 91 8.93 0.30 22.46
C GLN A 91 8.05 1.53 22.17
N CYS A 92 7.36 1.49 21.04
CA CYS A 92 6.37 2.49 20.62
C CYS A 92 5.01 1.80 20.46
N ASN A 93 3.96 2.39 21.03
CA ASN A 93 2.60 1.90 20.84
C ASN A 93 2.01 2.51 19.57
N LEU A 94 2.04 1.75 18.48
CA LEU A 94 1.63 2.25 17.15
C LEU A 94 0.13 2.54 17.09
N LEU A 95 -0.69 1.80 17.85
CA LEU A 95 -2.14 2.02 17.90
C LEU A 95 -2.49 3.37 18.52
N GLU A 96 -1.93 3.66 19.70
CA GLU A 96 -2.15 4.95 20.37
C GLU A 96 -1.72 6.12 19.50
N LEU A 97 -0.50 6.06 18.94
CA LEU A 97 0.02 7.08 18.04
C LEU A 97 -0.87 7.27 16.80
N ALA A 98 -1.31 6.19 16.16
CA ALA A 98 -2.15 6.28 14.97
C ALA A 98 -3.53 6.86 15.28
N VAL A 99 -4.15 6.51 16.41
CA VAL A 99 -5.43 7.09 16.84
C VAL A 99 -5.29 8.59 17.12
N ASP A 100 -4.21 8.99 17.78
CA ASP A 100 -3.95 10.40 18.08
C ASP A 100 -3.70 11.21 16.80
N TRP A 101 -2.89 10.69 15.86
CA TRP A 101 -2.70 11.32 14.56
C TRP A 101 -4.00 11.40 13.76
N ARG A 102 -4.83 10.35 13.75
CA ARG A 102 -6.13 10.37 13.06
C ARG A 102 -7.04 11.49 13.57
N ARG A 103 -7.06 11.75 14.88
CA ARG A 103 -7.83 12.86 15.48
C ARG A 103 -7.27 14.24 15.11
N GLN A 104 -5.96 14.37 14.98
CA GLN A 104 -5.35 15.65 14.59
C GLN A 104 -5.60 15.93 13.10
N LEU A 105 -5.48 14.90 12.26
CA LEU A 105 -5.62 14.99 10.81
C LEU A 105 -7.06 15.22 10.35
N SER A 106 -8.07 14.83 11.14
CA SER A 106 -9.48 15.06 10.76
C SER A 106 -9.80 16.53 10.52
N ALA A 107 -9.18 17.43 11.28
CA ALA A 107 -9.34 18.87 11.09
C ALA A 107 -8.64 19.39 9.83
N VAL A 108 -7.53 18.77 9.44
CA VAL A 108 -6.73 19.17 8.26
C VAL A 108 -7.36 18.68 6.96
N ILE A 109 -7.85 17.45 6.95
CA ILE A 109 -8.38 16.77 5.75
C ILE A 109 -9.88 17.06 5.54
N ASP A 110 -10.52 17.76 6.50
CA ASP A 110 -11.96 18.07 6.51
C ASP A 110 -12.82 16.79 6.42
N VAL A 111 -12.54 15.83 7.30
CA VAL A 111 -13.21 14.53 7.37
C VAL A 111 -13.43 14.18 8.84
N SER A 112 -14.67 13.84 9.22
CA SER A 112 -14.93 13.38 10.59
C SER A 112 -14.25 12.02 10.84
N PRO A 113 -13.57 11.82 11.99
CA PRO A 113 -12.98 10.53 12.34
C PRO A 113 -13.98 9.38 12.30
N GLU A 114 -15.26 9.66 12.60
CA GLU A 114 -16.34 8.67 12.67
C GLU A 114 -16.74 8.11 11.30
N GLU A 115 -16.38 8.80 10.21
CA GLU A 115 -16.63 8.34 8.84
C GLU A 115 -15.58 7.34 8.35
N ALA A 116 -14.39 7.36 8.96
CA ALA A 116 -13.32 6.44 8.61
C ALA A 116 -13.54 5.08 9.27
N SER A 117 -13.21 4.01 8.53
CA SER A 117 -13.36 2.65 9.01
C SER A 117 -12.28 2.30 10.05
N ASP A 118 -12.71 1.89 11.24
CA ASP A 118 -11.82 1.40 12.29
C ASP A 118 -11.15 0.07 11.93
N GLY A 119 -11.88 -0.80 11.23
CA GLY A 119 -11.32 -2.05 10.68
C GLY A 119 -10.22 -1.77 9.66
N GLU A 120 -10.40 -0.75 8.80
CA GLU A 120 -9.34 -0.35 7.87
C GLU A 120 -8.10 0.17 8.61
N LEU A 121 -8.28 1.02 9.63
CA LEU A 121 -7.18 1.48 10.47
C LEU A 121 -6.45 0.31 11.15
N ALA A 122 -7.18 -0.64 11.73
CA ALA A 122 -6.61 -1.83 12.35
C ALA A 122 -5.77 -2.64 11.36
N ALA A 123 -6.29 -2.87 10.14
CA ALA A 123 -5.56 -3.59 9.11
C ALA A 123 -4.26 -2.87 8.71
N LEU A 124 -4.30 -1.54 8.55
CA LEU A 124 -3.11 -0.75 8.21
C LEU A 124 -2.06 -0.78 9.32
N ILE A 125 -2.47 -0.67 10.59
CA ILE A 125 -1.57 -0.80 11.76
C ILE A 125 -0.93 -2.19 11.78
N SER A 126 -1.73 -3.25 11.59
CA SER A 126 -1.22 -4.63 11.54
C SER A 126 -0.20 -4.82 10.42
N TYR A 127 -0.47 -4.26 9.23
CA TYR A 127 0.45 -4.32 8.10
C TYR A 127 1.75 -3.52 8.36
N ALA A 128 1.63 -2.33 8.94
CA ALA A 128 2.76 -1.48 9.33
C ALA A 128 3.67 -2.17 10.35
N GLN A 129 3.13 -2.94 11.28
CA GLN A 129 3.93 -3.70 12.24
C GLN A 129 4.73 -4.83 11.60
N ALA A 130 4.11 -5.54 10.65
CA ALA A 130 4.78 -6.62 9.93
C ALA A 130 5.85 -6.08 8.97
N PHE A 131 5.61 -4.92 8.35
CA PHE A 131 6.48 -4.33 7.33
C PHE A 131 6.74 -2.83 7.57
N PRO A 132 7.40 -2.45 8.68
CA PRO A 132 7.51 -1.04 9.07
C PRO A 132 8.32 -0.20 8.08
N SER A 133 9.38 -0.76 7.50
CA SER A 133 10.16 -0.10 6.43
C SER A 133 9.56 -0.26 5.02
N GLY A 134 8.50 -1.07 4.88
CA GLY A 134 7.90 -1.46 3.61
C GLY A 134 6.43 -1.07 3.48
N PHE A 135 5.95 -0.15 4.32
CA PHE A 135 4.53 0.18 4.44
C PHE A 135 3.99 0.85 3.17
N LEU A 136 3.28 0.06 2.35
CA LEU A 136 2.59 0.47 1.14
C LEU A 136 1.11 0.06 1.25
N ALA A 137 0.23 1.03 1.50
CA ALA A 137 -1.14 0.78 1.94
C ALA A 137 -2.16 0.80 0.80
N LEU A 138 -3.14 -0.11 0.85
CA LEU A 138 -4.33 -0.05 0.01
C LEU A 138 -5.38 0.88 0.63
N VAL A 139 -5.81 1.90 -0.10
CA VAL A 139 -6.65 2.98 0.46
C VAL A 139 -8.04 3.06 -0.15
N ASP A 140 -8.41 2.17 -1.07
CA ASP A 140 -9.70 2.20 -1.78
C ASP A 140 -10.61 1.02 -1.42
N THR A 141 -10.50 0.51 -0.19
CA THR A 141 -11.39 -0.59 0.27
C THR A 141 -12.80 -0.07 0.59
N TYR A 142 -12.88 1.11 1.22
CA TYR A 142 -14.16 1.75 1.57
C TYR A 142 -14.34 3.06 0.79
N ASP A 143 -13.60 4.11 1.18
CA ASP A 143 -13.57 5.40 0.49
C ASP A 143 -12.16 5.97 0.57
N VAL A 144 -11.63 6.40 -0.58
CA VAL A 144 -10.24 6.88 -0.68
C VAL A 144 -10.01 8.11 0.19
N LYS A 145 -10.90 9.10 0.16
CA LYS A 145 -10.68 10.36 0.89
C LYS A 145 -11.09 10.25 2.35
N ARG A 146 -12.30 9.75 2.59
CA ARG A 146 -12.96 9.77 3.91
C ARG A 146 -12.42 8.71 4.86
N SER A 147 -11.84 7.64 4.33
CA SER A 147 -11.30 6.54 5.15
C SER A 147 -9.83 6.29 4.85
N GLY A 148 -9.51 5.91 3.61
CA GLY A 148 -8.19 5.38 3.26
C GLY A 148 -7.04 6.36 3.43
N LEU A 149 -7.17 7.59 2.90
CA LEU A 149 -6.12 8.62 3.01
C LEU A 149 -5.95 9.10 4.45
N LEU A 150 -7.04 9.29 5.21
CA LEU A 150 -6.98 9.66 6.62
C LEU A 150 -6.27 8.59 7.44
N ASN A 151 -6.68 7.32 7.30
CA ASN A 151 -6.09 6.18 8.01
C ASN A 151 -4.63 5.96 7.59
N PHE A 152 -4.30 6.09 6.30
CA PHE A 152 -2.92 5.98 5.83
C PHE A 152 -2.04 7.07 6.43
N CYS A 153 -2.45 8.35 6.39
CA CYS A 153 -1.67 9.44 6.93
C CYS A 153 -1.44 9.28 8.42
N ALA A 154 -2.48 8.85 9.16
CA ALA A 154 -2.38 8.57 10.59
C ALA A 154 -1.32 7.50 10.90
N VAL A 155 -1.33 6.38 10.19
CA VAL A 155 -0.34 5.30 10.38
C VAL A 155 1.05 5.72 9.88
N ALA A 156 1.13 6.49 8.79
CA ALA A 156 2.40 6.96 8.24
C ALA A 156 3.12 7.92 9.20
N LEU A 157 2.41 8.84 9.83
CA LEU A 157 2.97 9.74 10.85
C LEU A 157 3.34 8.98 12.13
N ALA A 158 2.48 8.04 12.58
CA ALA A 158 2.81 7.18 13.70
C ALA A 158 4.08 6.33 13.45
N LEU A 159 4.27 5.84 12.22
CA LEU A 159 5.51 5.17 11.80
C LEU A 159 6.71 6.12 11.81
N ASN A 160 6.52 7.36 11.36
CA ASN A 160 7.56 8.39 11.38
C ASN A 160 8.04 8.69 12.80
N ASP A 161 7.14 8.79 13.76
CA ASP A 161 7.47 8.96 15.19
C ASP A 161 8.23 7.74 15.76
N CYS A 162 8.08 6.58 15.12
CA CYS A 162 8.83 5.36 15.43
C CYS A 162 10.16 5.23 14.65
N GLY A 163 10.54 6.24 13.86
CA GLY A 163 11.75 6.24 13.04
C GLY A 163 11.64 5.45 11.73
N TYR A 164 10.44 5.15 11.26
CA TYR A 164 10.18 4.47 9.99
C TYR A 164 9.57 5.41 8.96
N LYS A 165 9.77 5.10 7.67
CA LYS A 165 9.21 5.88 6.58
C LYS A 165 8.25 5.03 5.76
N ALA A 166 7.01 5.52 5.62
CA ALA A 166 6.03 4.95 4.71
C ALA A 166 6.51 5.01 3.25
N VAL A 167 6.18 3.99 2.46
CA VAL A 167 6.55 3.86 1.05
C VAL A 167 5.53 4.54 0.15
N GLY A 168 4.23 4.39 0.42
CA GLY A 168 3.17 5.05 -0.36
C GLY A 168 1.81 4.39 -0.23
N ILE A 169 0.96 4.60 -1.24
CA ILE A 169 -0.41 4.07 -1.32
C ILE A 169 -0.66 3.31 -2.64
N ARG A 170 -1.69 2.46 -2.64
CA ARG A 170 -2.26 1.79 -3.82
C ARG A 170 -3.75 2.13 -3.94
N ILE A 171 -4.17 2.46 -5.17
CA ILE A 171 -5.55 2.72 -5.57
C ILE A 171 -5.84 1.79 -6.77
N ASP A 172 -6.86 0.94 -6.69
CA ASP A 172 -7.22 -0.08 -7.70
C ASP A 172 -8.56 0.23 -8.39
N SER A 173 -9.30 1.25 -7.94
CA SER A 173 -10.63 1.60 -8.42
C SER A 173 -10.87 3.12 -8.51
N GLY A 174 -11.94 3.51 -9.21
CA GLY A 174 -12.32 4.92 -9.42
C GLY A 174 -11.56 5.62 -10.56
N ASP A 175 -11.66 6.95 -10.62
CA ASP A 175 -10.86 7.77 -11.54
C ASP A 175 -9.45 7.93 -10.99
N LEU A 176 -8.53 7.08 -11.45
CA LEU A 176 -7.15 7.06 -10.97
C LEU A 176 -6.41 8.37 -11.23
N ALA A 177 -6.74 9.11 -12.30
CA ALA A 177 -6.09 10.38 -12.58
C ALA A 177 -6.49 11.41 -11.52
N TYR A 178 -7.79 11.57 -11.30
CA TYR A 178 -8.31 12.46 -10.26
C TYR A 178 -7.84 12.06 -8.85
N LEU A 179 -7.97 10.78 -8.50
CA LEU A 179 -7.62 10.29 -7.16
C LEU A 179 -6.12 10.39 -6.88
N SER A 180 -5.26 10.27 -7.90
CA SER A 180 -3.81 10.47 -7.73
C SER A 180 -3.45 11.92 -7.37
N VAL A 181 -4.14 12.89 -7.99
CA VAL A 181 -3.95 14.32 -7.70
C VAL A 181 -4.51 14.64 -6.31
N LEU A 182 -5.72 14.17 -6.00
CA LEU A 182 -6.33 14.32 -4.68
C LEU A 182 -5.42 13.80 -3.56
N ALA A 183 -4.89 12.58 -3.72
CA ALA A 183 -3.98 11.99 -2.75
C ALA A 183 -2.70 12.83 -2.58
N ARG A 184 -2.16 13.36 -3.68
CA ARG A 184 -0.98 14.21 -3.64
C ARG A 184 -1.23 15.51 -2.90
N ASP A 185 -2.37 16.16 -3.15
CA ASP A 185 -2.77 17.39 -2.50
C ASP A 185 -2.99 17.17 -1.00
N THR A 186 -3.64 16.06 -0.61
CA THR A 186 -3.78 15.67 0.79
C THR A 186 -2.41 15.50 1.46
N PHE A 187 -1.44 14.85 0.80
CA PHE A 187 -0.10 14.71 1.36
C PHE A 187 0.65 16.03 1.52
N HIS A 188 0.41 17.01 0.64
CA HIS A 188 0.96 18.35 0.80
C HIS A 188 0.33 19.05 2.01
N GLN A 189 -1.00 19.00 2.15
CA GLN A 189 -1.72 19.61 3.29
C GLN A 189 -1.28 19.03 4.64
N VAL A 190 -1.01 17.73 4.70
CA VAL A 190 -0.55 17.07 5.95
C VAL A 190 0.92 17.38 6.28
N ALA A 191 1.71 17.78 5.29
CA ALA A 191 3.13 18.08 5.48
C ALA A 191 3.41 19.55 5.87
N GLU A 192 2.43 20.44 5.73
CA GLU A 192 2.49 21.85 6.16
C GLU A 192 2.27 22.01 7.66
#